data_AF-A0A2G2VXM6-F1
#
_entry.id   AF-A0A2G2VXM6-F1
#
_cell.length_a   1.000
_cell.length_b   1.000
_cell.length_c   1.000
_cell.angle_alpha   90.00
_cell.angle_beta   90.00
_cell.angle_gamma   90.00
#
_symmetry.space_group_name_H-M   'P 1'
#
loop_
_entity.id
_entity.type
_entity.pdbx_description
1 polymer ?
#
loop_
_entity_poly.entity_id
_entity_poly.type
_entity_poly.pdbx_seq_one_letter_code
_entity_poly.pdbx_strand_id
1 'polypeptide(L)'
;MTTESQIMSATTSVGATNIATSTRTNASPTMAPAEKPEKFSGIDFKRWQQKMFFYLTTLFLQRFTSEDAPEVPEGTSDKDRFVIVEAWKHSDFLCRNYILSGLQDDLYNVYSGTKTSKEMWEAL
;
A
#
# COMPACT_ATOMS: atom_id res chain seq x y z
N MET A 1 -84.08 25.20 19.78
CA MET A 1 -84.31 23.82 20.24
C MET A 1 -83.32 22.92 19.52
N THR A 2 -82.71 21.97 20.23
CA THR A 2 -82.00 20.78 19.69
C THR A 2 -80.71 21.10 18.89
N THR A 3 -79.49 20.86 19.41
CA THR A 3 -78.66 19.63 19.23
C THR A 3 -78.72 19.05 17.79
N GLU A 4 -77.66 18.59 17.13
CA GLU A 4 -76.31 18.13 17.52
C GLU A 4 -75.40 18.11 16.23
N SER A 5 -74.14 17.67 16.14
CA SER A 5 -73.21 16.97 17.06
C SER A 5 -71.72 17.31 16.73
N GLN A 6 -70.76 16.54 17.25
CA GLN A 6 -69.30 16.77 17.12
C GLN A 6 -68.66 15.83 16.07
N ILE A 7 -67.78 16.36 15.19
CA ILE A 7 -66.92 15.55 14.30
C ILE A 7 -65.46 16.02 14.44
N MET A 8 -64.55 15.07 14.66
CA MET A 8 -63.12 15.32 14.87
C MET A 8 -62.38 15.45 13.54
N SER A 9 -61.51 16.45 13.42
CA SER A 9 -60.53 16.56 12.33
C SER A 9 -59.15 16.84 12.92
N ALA A 10 -58.27 15.84 12.90
CA ALA A 10 -56.90 15.97 13.39
C ALA A 10 -56.02 16.65 12.33
N THR A 11 -55.45 17.82 12.66
CA THR A 11 -54.46 18.50 11.81
C THR A 11 -53.06 18.12 12.27
N THR A 12 -52.45 17.15 11.59
CA THR A 12 -51.05 16.75 11.81
C THR A 12 -50.11 17.89 11.40
N SER A 13 -49.35 18.42 12.36
CA SER A 13 -48.28 19.38 12.09
C SER A 13 -47.08 18.68 11.44
N VAL A 14 -46.73 19.07 10.20
CA VAL A 14 -45.56 18.55 9.49
C VAL A 14 -44.32 19.34 9.91
N GLY A 15 -43.49 18.75 10.76
CA GLY A 15 -42.19 19.31 11.12
C GLY A 15 -41.21 19.28 9.95
N ALA A 16 -40.88 20.45 9.39
CA ALA A 16 -39.88 20.58 8.34
C ALA A 16 -38.46 20.40 8.91
N THR A 17 -37.82 19.27 8.59
CA THR A 17 -36.45 18.96 9.02
C THR A 17 -35.44 19.53 8.02
N ASN A 18 -34.82 20.65 8.35
CA ASN A 18 -33.77 21.26 7.54
C ASN A 18 -32.44 20.50 7.69
N ILE A 19 -32.07 19.69 6.70
CA ILE A 19 -30.76 19.02 6.68
C ILE A 19 -29.70 20.01 6.18
N ALA A 20 -28.83 20.46 7.08
CA ALA A 20 -27.68 21.29 6.73
C ALA A 20 -26.57 20.42 6.11
N THR A 21 -26.31 20.59 4.82
CA THR A 21 -25.27 19.85 4.10
C THR A 21 -23.88 20.34 4.49
N SER A 22 -23.28 19.73 5.52
CA SER A 22 -21.88 19.98 5.90
C SER A 22 -20.93 19.26 4.94
N THR A 23 -20.32 19.99 4.02
CA THR A 23 -19.29 19.48 3.11
C THR A 23 -17.97 19.29 3.84
N ARG A 24 -17.75 18.07 4.35
CA ARG A 24 -16.48 17.70 4.98
C ARG A 24 -15.40 17.46 3.92
N THR A 25 -14.47 18.39 3.79
CA THR A 25 -13.24 18.20 3.02
C THR A 25 -12.37 17.15 3.71
N ASN A 26 -12.41 15.91 3.23
CA ASN A 26 -11.53 14.85 3.69
C ASN A 26 -10.12 15.07 3.10
N ALA A 27 -9.27 15.82 3.82
CA ALA A 27 -7.84 15.73 3.61
C ALA A 27 -7.38 14.31 4.00
N SER A 28 -6.64 13.63 3.12
CA SER A 28 -6.02 12.35 3.46
C SER A 28 -5.11 12.52 4.67
N PRO A 29 -5.10 11.59 5.65
CA PRO A 29 -4.16 11.65 6.75
C PRO A 29 -2.72 11.69 6.21
N THR A 30 -1.96 12.72 6.58
CA THR A 30 -0.51 12.74 6.33
C THR A 30 0.11 11.63 7.18
N MET A 31 0.31 10.46 6.58
CA MET A 31 0.98 9.34 7.22
C MET A 31 2.41 9.77 7.58
N ALA A 32 2.84 9.47 8.80
CA ALA A 32 4.23 9.66 9.19
C ALA A 32 5.14 8.84 8.24
N PRO A 33 6.35 9.33 7.92
CA PRO A 33 7.30 8.57 7.13
C PRO A 33 7.51 7.18 7.75
N ALA A 34 7.47 6.14 6.92
CA ALA A 34 7.73 4.79 7.39
C ALA A 34 9.17 4.71 7.90
N GLU A 35 9.32 4.49 9.21
CA GLU A 35 10.63 4.38 9.83
C GLU A 35 11.35 3.15 9.30
N LYS A 36 12.59 3.34 8.82
CA LYS A 36 13.39 2.25 8.28
C LYS A 36 13.68 1.23 9.40
N PRO A 37 13.52 -0.07 9.17
CA PRO A 37 13.85 -1.09 10.16
C PRO A 37 15.34 -1.07 10.54
N GLU A 38 15.61 -1.47 11.78
CA GLU A 38 16.95 -1.77 12.28
C GLU A 38 17.65 -2.84 11.42
N LYS A 39 18.98 -2.84 11.40
CA LYS A 39 19.76 -3.85 10.67
C LYS A 39 19.58 -5.25 11.27
N PHE A 40 19.31 -6.24 10.42
CA PHE A 40 19.25 -7.65 10.78
C PHE A 40 20.63 -8.21 11.09
N SER A 41 20.75 -8.86 12.25
CA SER A 41 21.98 -9.46 12.80
C SER A 41 21.97 -10.99 12.82
N GLY A 42 21.04 -11.64 12.10
CA GLY A 42 20.76 -13.07 12.24
C GLY A 42 19.78 -13.42 13.37
N ILE A 43 19.49 -12.49 14.30
CA ILE A 43 18.57 -12.70 15.43
C ILE A 43 17.18 -12.13 15.10
N ASP A 44 16.12 -12.76 15.62
CA ASP A 44 14.73 -12.29 15.51
C ASP A 44 14.21 -12.14 14.07
N PHE A 45 14.69 -13.00 13.15
CA PHE A 45 14.39 -12.93 11.71
C PHE A 45 12.93 -12.64 11.37
N LYS A 46 11.96 -13.39 11.93
CA LYS A 46 10.52 -13.18 11.65
C LYS A 46 10.05 -11.74 11.97
N ARG A 47 10.57 -11.14 13.06
CA ARG A 47 10.25 -9.75 13.45
C ARG A 47 10.88 -8.76 12.49
N TRP A 48 12.15 -8.97 12.11
CA TRP A 48 12.83 -8.12 11.13
C TRP A 48 12.16 -8.21 9.76
N GLN A 49 11.92 -9.43 9.26
CA GLN A 49 11.27 -9.69 7.98
C GLN A 49 9.88 -9.03 7.91
N GLN A 50 9.07 -9.12 8.97
CA GLN A 50 7.78 -8.42 9.03
C GLN A 50 7.93 -6.89 8.98
N LYS A 51 8.89 -6.31 9.71
CA LYS A 51 9.17 -4.85 9.64
C LYS A 51 9.66 -4.44 8.24
N MET A 52 10.55 -5.23 7.62
CA MET A 52 11.08 -4.96 6.28
C MET A 52 10.00 -5.08 5.21
N PHE A 53 9.14 -6.11 5.27
CA PHE A 53 8.00 -6.28 4.38
C PHE A 53 7.04 -5.09 4.45
N PHE A 54 6.72 -4.61 5.66
CA PHE A 54 5.91 -3.41 5.85
C PHE A 54 6.59 -2.16 5.26
N TYR A 55 7.88 -1.97 5.53
CA TYR A 55 8.66 -0.86 4.96
C TYR A 55 8.66 -0.86 3.42
N LEU A 56 8.93 -2.00 2.77
CA LEU A 56 8.84 -2.16 1.32
C LEU A 56 7.41 -1.92 0.79
N THR A 57 6.38 -2.26 1.57
CA THR A 57 4.98 -1.98 1.22
C THR A 57 4.72 -0.47 1.15
N THR A 58 5.22 0.30 2.13
CA THR A 58 5.08 1.78 2.13
C THR A 58 5.84 2.47 1.00
N LEU A 59 6.84 1.79 0.41
CA LEU A 59 7.61 2.24 -0.75
C LEU A 59 7.01 1.74 -2.09
N PHE A 60 5.92 0.98 -2.09
CA PHE A 60 5.35 0.28 -3.26
C PHE A 60 6.29 -0.73 -3.92
N LEU A 61 7.28 -1.24 -3.17
CA LEU A 61 8.31 -2.17 -3.63
C LEU A 61 8.08 -3.62 -3.18
N GLN A 62 7.10 -3.88 -2.32
CA GLN A 62 6.81 -5.21 -1.79
C GLN A 62 6.63 -6.27 -2.88
N ARG A 63 5.93 -5.97 -3.99
CA ARG A 63 5.64 -6.96 -5.04
C ARG A 63 6.88 -7.62 -5.64
N PHE A 64 8.01 -6.90 -5.68
CA PHE A 64 9.28 -7.38 -6.23
C PHE A 64 9.93 -8.48 -5.38
N THR A 65 9.42 -8.73 -4.16
CA THR A 65 9.86 -9.86 -3.32
C THR A 65 9.10 -11.15 -3.60
N SER A 66 8.20 -11.19 -4.59
CA SER A 66 7.34 -12.34 -4.90
C SER A 66 7.01 -12.51 -6.39
N GLU A 67 6.82 -11.41 -7.11
CA GLU A 67 6.53 -11.41 -8.55
C GLU A 67 7.81 -11.57 -9.38
N ASP A 68 7.70 -12.28 -10.51
CA ASP A 68 8.74 -12.35 -11.53
C ASP A 68 8.65 -11.17 -12.49
N ALA A 69 9.68 -10.97 -13.31
CA ALA A 69 9.70 -9.91 -14.31
C ALA A 69 8.53 -10.06 -15.32
N PRO A 70 7.86 -8.97 -15.72
CA PRO A 70 6.66 -9.04 -16.54
C PRO A 70 6.96 -9.60 -17.93
N GLU A 71 6.20 -10.62 -18.32
CA GLU A 71 6.12 -11.07 -19.71
C GLU A 71 5.48 -9.95 -20.55
N VAL A 72 6.16 -9.51 -21.61
CA VAL A 72 5.67 -8.43 -22.46
C VAL A 72 4.89 -9.02 -23.64
N PRO A 73 3.59 -8.70 -23.81
CA PRO A 73 2.75 -9.32 -24.82
C PRO A 73 3.26 -9.15 -26.25
N GLU A 74 3.07 -10.18 -27.08
CA GLU A 74 3.30 -10.09 -28.52
C GLU A 74 2.43 -8.97 -29.13
N GLY A 75 3.04 -8.13 -29.96
CA GLY A 75 2.40 -6.91 -30.50
C GLY A 75 2.68 -5.62 -29.70
N THR A 76 3.30 -5.70 -28.52
CA THR A 76 3.82 -4.50 -27.82
C THR A 76 4.94 -3.86 -28.63
N SER A 77 4.93 -2.53 -28.77
CA SER A 77 5.97 -1.82 -29.53
C SER A 77 7.36 -1.99 -28.87
N ASP A 78 8.44 -1.97 -29.65
CA ASP A 78 9.81 -2.08 -29.13
C ASP A 78 10.12 -1.02 -28.06
N LYS A 79 9.57 0.19 -28.24
CA LYS A 79 9.72 1.30 -27.30
C LYS A 79 9.01 1.02 -25.97
N ASP A 80 7.77 0.55 -26.03
CA ASP A 80 6.99 0.27 -24.82
C ASP A 80 7.54 -0.95 -24.08
N ARG A 81 7.97 -1.99 -24.81
CA ARG A 81 8.72 -3.14 -24.25
C ARG A 81 9.96 -2.69 -23.50
N PHE A 82 10.76 -1.80 -24.09
CA PHE A 82 11.94 -1.24 -23.43
C PHE A 82 11.58 -0.48 -22.15
N VAL A 83 10.57 0.40 -22.20
CA VAL A 83 10.12 1.16 -21.01
C VAL A 83 9.64 0.25 -19.89
N ILE A 84 8.85 -0.79 -20.19
CA ILE A 84 8.37 -1.77 -19.20
C ILE A 84 9.53 -2.50 -18.53
N VAL A 85 10.48 -3.01 -19.33
CA VAL A 85 11.63 -3.79 -18.84
C VAL A 85 12.58 -2.94 -17.99
N GLU A 86 12.90 -1.71 -18.41
CA GLU A 86 13.80 -0.85 -17.64
C GLU A 86 13.13 -0.29 -16.37
N ALA A 87 11.82 0.02 -16.41
CA ALA A 87 11.07 0.40 -15.21
C ALA A 87 11.02 -0.74 -14.17
N TRP A 88 10.86 -1.99 -14.63
CA TRP A 88 10.95 -3.16 -13.76
C TRP A 88 12.35 -3.30 -13.15
N LYS A 89 13.40 -3.35 -13.96
CA LYS A 89 14.80 -3.46 -13.49
C LYS A 89 15.18 -2.37 -12.50
N HIS A 90 14.76 -1.13 -12.73
CA HIS A 90 15.04 -0.03 -11.81
C HIS A 90 14.34 -0.24 -10.46
N SER A 91 13.08 -0.66 -10.47
CA SER A 91 12.28 -0.87 -9.27
C SER A 91 12.77 -2.10 -8.46
N ASP A 92 13.13 -3.19 -9.15
CA ASP A 92 13.79 -4.35 -8.56
C ASP A 92 15.16 -3.98 -7.96
N PHE A 93 15.98 -3.21 -8.69
CA PHE A 93 17.24 -2.70 -8.15
C PHE A 93 17.01 -1.90 -6.86
N LEU A 94 16.00 -1.02 -6.80
CA LEU A 94 15.66 -0.28 -5.58
C LEU A 94 15.23 -1.22 -4.45
N CYS A 95 14.31 -2.15 -4.70
CA CYS A 95 13.81 -3.09 -3.69
C CYS A 95 14.96 -3.91 -3.07
N ARG A 96 15.81 -4.50 -3.90
CA ARG A 96 17.02 -5.21 -3.47
C ARG A 96 17.94 -4.34 -2.60
N ASN A 97 18.18 -3.09 -3.00
CA ASN A 97 19.01 -2.18 -2.21
C ASN A 97 18.38 -1.81 -0.86
N TYR A 98 17.05 -1.67 -0.77
CA TYR A 98 16.38 -1.45 0.50
C TYR A 98 16.52 -2.66 1.44
N ILE A 99 16.32 -3.88 0.94
CA ILE A 99 16.54 -5.14 1.68
C ILE A 99 17.98 -5.19 2.20
N LEU A 100 18.97 -5.07 1.30
CA LEU A 100 20.40 -5.03 1.63
C LEU A 100 20.72 -3.97 2.69
N SER A 101 20.15 -2.77 2.57
CA SER A 101 20.40 -1.68 3.51
C SER A 101 19.88 -1.96 4.93
N GLY A 102 19.02 -2.96 5.09
CA GLY A 102 18.52 -3.48 6.36
C GLY A 102 19.26 -4.71 6.87
N LEU A 103 20.37 -5.12 6.25
CA LEU A 103 21.24 -6.20 6.76
C LEU A 103 22.45 -5.63 7.52
N GLN A 104 23.03 -6.42 8.43
CA GLN A 104 24.40 -6.20 8.89
C GLN A 104 25.41 -6.52 7.79
N ASP A 105 26.63 -6.01 7.96
CA ASP A 105 27.60 -5.90 6.86
C ASP A 105 28.17 -7.25 6.42
N ASP A 106 28.21 -8.23 7.32
CA ASP A 106 28.53 -9.63 7.05
C ASP A 106 27.47 -10.28 6.14
N LEU A 107 26.19 -10.16 6.49
CA LEU A 107 25.07 -10.64 5.69
C LEU A 107 24.94 -9.89 4.36
N TYR A 108 25.14 -8.56 4.37
CA TYR A 108 25.17 -7.73 3.16
C TYR A 108 26.13 -8.31 2.12
N ASN A 109 27.36 -8.62 2.52
CA ASN A 109 28.38 -9.13 1.61
C ASN A 109 27.95 -10.47 0.97
N VAL A 110 27.34 -11.38 1.75
CA VAL A 110 26.81 -12.66 1.25
C VAL A 110 25.71 -12.45 0.21
N TYR A 111 24.73 -11.59 0.49
CA TYR A 111 23.55 -11.42 -0.39
C TYR A 111 23.75 -10.41 -1.53
N SER A 112 24.78 -9.57 -1.48
CA SER A 112 25.05 -8.50 -2.46
C SER A 112 25.13 -8.96 -3.93
N GLY A 113 25.51 -10.23 -4.18
CA GLY A 113 25.63 -10.82 -5.51
C GLY A 113 24.34 -11.42 -6.11
N THR A 114 23.22 -11.44 -5.37
CA THR A 114 21.93 -11.95 -5.87
C THR A 114 21.34 -11.08 -6.98
N LYS A 115 20.67 -11.68 -7.97
CA LYS A 115 20.31 -10.97 -9.21
C LYS A 115 19.01 -10.20 -9.11
N THR A 116 18.05 -10.66 -8.32
CA THR A 116 16.74 -10.03 -8.13
C THR A 116 16.39 -9.87 -6.64
N SER A 117 15.41 -9.02 -6.34
CA SER A 117 14.88 -8.87 -4.97
C SER A 117 14.16 -10.12 -4.49
N LYS A 118 13.50 -10.84 -5.41
CA LYS A 118 12.82 -12.11 -5.14
C LYS A 118 13.81 -13.20 -4.72
N GLU A 119 14.86 -13.42 -5.52
CA GLU A 119 15.94 -14.38 -5.17
C GLU A 119 16.55 -14.07 -3.79
N MET A 120 16.78 -12.78 -3.49
CA MET A 120 17.29 -12.36 -2.18
C MET A 120 16.29 -12.62 -1.06
N TRP A 121 15.01 -12.31 -1.26
CA TRP A 121 13.97 -12.45 -0.26
C TRP A 121 13.63 -13.90 0.07
N GLU A 122 13.73 -14.80 -0.92
CA GLU A 122 13.54 -16.25 -0.76
C GLU A 122 14.75 -16.94 -0.10
N ALA A 123 15.94 -16.33 -0.17
CA ALA A 123 17.17 -16.85 0.42
C ALA A 123 17.46 -16.39 1.86
N LEU A 124 16.75 -15.36 2.35
CA LEU A 124 16.85 -14.79 3.70
C LEU A 124 16.02 -15.56 4.73
#